data_AF-D6RPD2-F1
#
_entry.id   AF-D6RPD2-F1
#
_cell.length_a   1.000
_cell.length_b   1.000
_cell.length_c   1.000
_cell.angle_alpha   90.00
_cell.angle_beta   90.00
_cell.angle_gamma   90.00
#
_symmetry.space_group_name_H-M   'P 1'
#
loop_
_entity.id
_entity.type
_entity.pdbx_description
1 polymer ?
#
loop_
_entity_poly.entity_id
_entity_poly.type
_entity_poly.pdbx_seq_one_letter_code
_entity_poly.pdbx_strand_id
1 'polypeptide(L)'
;MPQDFTLLVDDQDPQINYICPSLKQQLLAGSYSNSTWTTIKESSCRKGWFEYSFFGTGIRIRVPTSGKAESAAVLLDNELFKPDENGVFEALDLKDGQHNFTYGIGEVSTTPVFDYLTVAAGPSTPLNGRTLIADDTDESINYIGSWTTESPRPLTFDYSTALYRDTAHWSSTIGDTVEFQFTGSSVAVYGLAANITSGNITASYTLDGVTTTQGIPRGTFDSVPMTEFFRAELQPGAHTLIVNLTEIASSQAFGIDFIAYNSSVDSIRSLPGFDLAAGNAATKSESDRAGSSNSQKYAILGGVLGAVGFLLLMGLAFFIFKRRQSKQALRLASSNSSYDDIAGVEKPPQTYNNTLPQA
;
A
#
# COMPACT_ATOMS: atom_id res chain seq x y z
N MET A 1 -1.48 -16.16 13.88
CA MET A 1 -0.70 -14.96 14.34
C MET A 1 -1.65 -14.12 15.19
N PRO A 2 -1.27 -13.00 15.87
CA PRO A 2 -2.28 -12.10 16.41
C PRO A 2 -3.21 -11.66 15.27
N GLN A 3 -4.51 -11.53 15.54
CA GLN A 3 -5.45 -11.01 14.55
C GLN A 3 -5.11 -9.54 14.23
N ASP A 4 -5.04 -9.21 12.94
CA ASP A 4 -4.77 -7.85 12.47
C ASP A 4 -6.09 -7.10 12.24
N PHE A 5 -6.40 -6.15 13.11
CA PHE A 5 -7.60 -5.32 12.95
C PHE A 5 -7.33 -4.20 11.94
N THR A 6 -8.05 -4.22 10.82
CA THR A 6 -7.84 -3.25 9.74
C THR A 6 -9.03 -2.31 9.63
N LEU A 7 -8.76 -1.02 9.78
CA LEU A 7 -9.72 0.05 9.52
C LEU A 7 -9.74 0.34 8.01
N LEU A 8 -10.93 0.34 7.41
CA LEU A 8 -11.18 0.81 6.05
C LEU A 8 -11.59 2.29 6.09
N VAL A 9 -10.89 3.11 5.30
CA VAL A 9 -11.16 4.54 5.16
C VAL A 9 -11.51 4.82 3.69
N ASP A 10 -12.79 5.08 3.48
CA ASP A 10 -13.38 5.38 2.19
C ASP A 10 -12.85 6.69 1.58
N ASP A 11 -12.78 6.81 0.25
CA ASP A 11 -12.36 8.06 -0.41
C ASP A 11 -13.30 9.24 -0.13
N GLN A 12 -14.52 9.00 0.34
CA GLN A 12 -15.45 10.03 0.78
C GLN A 12 -15.41 10.27 2.30
N ASP A 13 -14.54 9.61 3.07
CA ASP A 13 -14.41 9.84 4.50
C ASP A 13 -14.15 11.35 4.77
N PRO A 14 -14.96 12.00 5.62
CA PRO A 14 -14.86 13.44 5.86
C PRO A 14 -13.52 13.86 6.52
N GLN A 15 -12.75 12.92 7.04
CA GLN A 15 -11.40 13.17 7.57
C GLN A 15 -10.33 13.23 6.47
N ILE A 16 -10.64 12.84 5.23
CA ILE A 16 -9.73 13.01 4.10
C ILE A 16 -9.80 14.46 3.60
N ASN A 17 -8.66 15.15 3.67
CA ASN A 17 -8.52 16.52 3.21
C ASN A 17 -7.94 16.53 1.79
N TYR A 18 -8.78 16.75 0.78
CA TYR A 18 -8.34 16.95 -0.60
C TYR A 18 -7.76 18.36 -0.78
N ILE A 19 -6.43 18.44 -0.88
CA ILE A 19 -5.66 19.69 -1.01
C ILE A 19 -5.51 20.17 -2.45
N CYS A 20 -6.09 19.45 -3.42
CA CYS A 20 -6.19 19.89 -4.80
C CYS A 20 -7.60 19.63 -5.40
N PRO A 21 -7.98 20.35 -6.47
CA PRO A 21 -9.26 20.15 -7.14
C PRO A 21 -9.43 18.69 -7.59
N SER A 22 -10.45 18.03 -7.05
CA SER A 22 -10.74 16.61 -7.28
C SER A 22 -12.14 16.41 -7.82
N LEU A 23 -12.33 15.33 -8.58
CA LEU A 23 -13.62 14.86 -9.08
C LEU A 23 -14.00 13.58 -8.33
N LYS A 24 -15.16 13.61 -7.70
CA LYS A 24 -15.79 12.46 -7.05
C LYS A 24 -16.72 11.83 -8.06
N GLN A 25 -16.38 10.66 -8.58
CA GLN A 25 -17.31 9.93 -9.45
C GLN A 25 -18.17 9.01 -8.60
N GLN A 26 -19.35 8.68 -9.11
CA GLN A 26 -20.38 7.94 -8.39
C GLN A 26 -20.95 6.86 -9.31
N LEU A 27 -21.62 5.87 -8.72
CA LEU A 27 -22.30 4.77 -9.42
C LEU A 27 -21.35 3.89 -10.24
N LEU A 28 -20.16 3.65 -9.70
CA LEU A 28 -19.16 2.80 -10.32
C LEU A 28 -19.27 1.37 -9.81
N ALA A 29 -19.40 0.43 -10.74
CA ALA A 29 -19.26 -0.98 -10.41
C ALA A 29 -17.79 -1.28 -10.14
N GLY A 30 -17.51 -2.05 -9.08
CA GLY A 30 -16.14 -2.44 -8.73
C GLY A 30 -15.32 -1.36 -8.01
N SER A 31 -15.98 -0.41 -7.34
CA SER A 31 -15.34 0.45 -6.33
C SER A 31 -15.89 0.15 -4.94
N TYR A 32 -15.12 0.42 -3.90
CA TYR A 32 -15.52 0.15 -2.52
C TYR A 32 -16.57 1.15 -2.00
N SER A 33 -17.28 0.71 -0.96
CA SER A 33 -18.04 1.55 -0.02
C SER A 33 -18.70 2.81 -0.63
N ASN A 34 -19.97 2.70 -1.05
CA ASN A 34 -20.76 3.76 -1.71
C ASN A 34 -20.58 3.91 -3.23
N SER A 35 -19.84 3.01 -3.89
CA SER A 35 -19.69 3.02 -5.36
C SER A 35 -19.10 4.33 -5.88
N THR A 36 -18.15 4.88 -5.11
CA THR A 36 -17.40 6.09 -5.44
C THR A 36 -15.94 5.79 -5.70
N TRP A 37 -15.32 6.67 -6.46
CA TRP A 37 -13.87 6.86 -6.42
C TRP A 37 -13.59 8.35 -6.58
N THR A 38 -12.37 8.77 -6.25
CA THR A 38 -11.94 10.15 -6.41
C THR A 38 -10.75 10.19 -7.35
N THR A 39 -10.75 11.16 -8.25
CA THR A 39 -9.64 11.43 -9.18
C THR A 39 -9.31 12.92 -9.17
N ILE A 40 -8.18 13.30 -9.76
CA ILE A 40 -7.81 14.70 -9.92
C ILE A 40 -8.66 15.36 -11.01
N LYS A 41 -9.00 16.64 -10.82
CA LYS A 41 -9.74 17.43 -11.83
C LYS A 41 -8.81 18.04 -12.88
N GLU A 42 -7.58 18.36 -12.49
CA GLU A 42 -6.59 19.05 -13.32
C GLU A 42 -5.16 18.71 -12.91
N SER A 43 -4.21 18.95 -13.80
CA SER A 43 -2.79 18.57 -13.64
C SER A 43 -2.02 19.44 -12.63
N SER A 44 -2.69 20.36 -11.94
CA SER A 44 -2.11 21.23 -10.90
C SER A 44 -1.85 20.51 -9.57
N CYS A 45 -2.40 19.30 -9.38
CA CYS A 45 -2.24 18.44 -8.20
C CYS A 45 -0.83 17.88 -7.95
N ARG A 46 0.22 18.43 -8.58
CA ARG A 46 1.57 17.84 -8.59
C ARG A 46 2.25 17.79 -7.22
N LYS A 47 1.94 18.73 -6.34
CA LYS A 47 2.63 18.90 -5.04
C LYS A 47 1.97 18.13 -3.88
N GLY A 48 0.83 17.52 -4.13
CA GLY A 48 0.00 16.87 -3.12
C GLY A 48 -1.44 16.81 -3.59
N TRP A 49 -2.11 15.70 -3.34
CA TRP A 49 -3.50 15.47 -3.73
C TRP A 49 -4.43 15.46 -2.53
N PHE A 50 -4.16 14.61 -1.54
CA PHE A 50 -4.93 14.55 -0.31
C PHE A 50 -4.06 14.21 0.90
N GLU A 51 -4.58 14.57 2.06
CA GLU A 51 -4.00 14.35 3.37
C GLU A 51 -4.96 13.54 4.25
N TYR A 52 -4.39 12.73 5.14
CA TYR A 52 -5.12 11.98 6.13
C TYR A 52 -4.32 11.89 7.44
N SER A 53 -4.96 12.22 8.56
CA SER A 53 -4.40 11.99 9.89
C SER A 53 -5.05 10.76 10.51
N PHE A 54 -4.25 9.82 11.01
CA PHE A 54 -4.75 8.58 11.58
C PHE A 54 -4.06 8.23 12.90
N PHE A 55 -4.71 7.38 13.68
CA PHE A 55 -4.10 6.70 14.82
C PHE A 55 -3.96 5.22 14.47
N GLY A 56 -2.79 4.62 14.66
CA GLY A 56 -2.60 3.19 14.40
C GLY A 56 -1.14 2.78 14.29
N THR A 57 -0.91 1.57 13.81
CA THR A 57 0.41 0.97 13.65
C THR A 57 0.80 0.78 12.18
N GLY A 58 -0.05 1.15 11.24
CA GLY A 58 0.29 1.08 9.83
C GLY A 58 -0.74 1.69 8.91
N ILE A 59 -0.34 1.90 7.67
CA ILE A 59 -1.20 2.39 6.59
C ILE A 59 -0.86 1.66 5.28
N ARG A 60 -1.89 1.30 4.53
CA ARG A 60 -1.78 0.80 3.16
C ARG A 60 -2.72 1.59 2.27
N ILE A 61 -2.23 1.96 1.10
CA ILE A 61 -3.00 2.70 0.11
C ILE A 61 -2.61 2.27 -1.29
N ARG A 62 -3.61 2.23 -2.18
CA ARG A 62 -3.42 1.93 -3.59
C ARG A 62 -4.04 3.06 -4.41
N VAL A 63 -3.21 3.75 -5.15
CA VAL A 63 -3.62 4.83 -6.07
C VAL A 63 -3.19 4.42 -7.48
N PRO A 64 -3.96 3.54 -8.15
CA PRO A 64 -3.56 3.06 -9.46
C PRO A 64 -3.69 4.18 -10.48
N THR A 65 -2.89 4.08 -11.53
CA THR A 65 -2.98 4.96 -12.70
C THR A 65 -3.00 4.12 -13.97
N SER A 66 -3.47 4.69 -15.08
CA SER A 66 -3.45 4.00 -16.39
C SER A 66 -2.05 3.72 -16.95
N GLY A 67 -1.00 4.15 -16.24
CA GLY A 67 0.41 3.85 -16.50
C GLY A 67 1.23 3.79 -15.20
N LYS A 68 2.53 4.04 -15.28
CA LYS A 68 3.42 3.97 -14.11
C LYS A 68 3.36 5.24 -13.26
N ALA A 69 3.32 5.07 -11.93
CA ALA A 69 3.32 6.16 -10.95
C ALA A 69 4.73 6.75 -10.69
N GLU A 70 5.53 7.00 -11.74
CA GLU A 70 6.98 7.26 -11.58
C GLU A 70 7.32 8.52 -10.77
N SER A 71 6.44 9.51 -10.80
CA SER A 71 6.59 10.81 -10.12
C SER A 71 5.81 10.92 -8.81
N ALA A 72 5.04 9.90 -8.44
CA ALA A 72 4.27 9.93 -7.21
C ALA A 72 5.20 9.91 -5.98
N ALA A 73 4.73 10.50 -4.89
CA ALA A 73 5.45 10.58 -3.63
C ALA A 73 4.48 10.55 -2.46
N VAL A 74 4.94 9.99 -1.36
CA VAL A 74 4.20 9.94 -0.09
C VAL A 74 4.99 10.70 0.96
N LEU A 75 4.32 11.56 1.72
CA LEU A 75 4.87 12.14 2.94
C LEU A 75 4.20 11.44 4.12
N LEU A 76 4.97 10.75 4.95
CA LEU A 76 4.51 10.12 6.17
C LEU A 76 5.36 10.65 7.34
N ASP A 77 4.73 11.32 8.29
CA ASP A 77 5.39 11.93 9.46
C ASP A 77 6.60 12.83 9.13
N ASN A 78 6.49 13.59 8.04
CA ASN A 78 7.54 14.45 7.48
C ASN A 78 8.72 13.70 6.82
N GLU A 79 8.63 12.38 6.66
CA GLU A 79 9.57 11.60 5.87
C GLU A 79 8.99 11.31 4.48
N LEU A 80 9.83 11.48 3.46
CA LEU A 80 9.43 11.35 2.06
C LEU A 80 9.73 9.94 1.54
N PHE A 81 8.70 9.29 1.03
CA PHE A 81 8.75 7.96 0.45
C PHE A 81 8.31 7.98 -1.02
N LYS A 82 8.68 6.92 -1.74
CA LYS A 82 8.21 6.66 -3.10
C LYS A 82 7.29 5.44 -3.08
N PRO A 83 6.05 5.53 -3.61
CA PRO A 83 5.22 4.36 -3.85
C PRO A 83 5.86 3.46 -4.91
N ASP A 84 5.33 2.24 -5.06
CA ASP A 84 5.75 1.36 -6.14
C ASP A 84 5.32 1.87 -7.53
N GLU A 85 5.68 1.14 -8.58
CA GLU A 85 5.34 1.56 -9.95
C GLU A 85 3.84 1.57 -10.26
N ASN A 86 3.02 0.90 -9.44
CA ASN A 86 1.57 0.82 -9.56
C ASN A 86 0.84 1.82 -8.64
N GLY A 87 1.58 2.67 -7.91
CA GLY A 87 1.02 3.65 -6.98
C GLY A 87 0.56 3.05 -5.64
N VAL A 88 1.09 1.88 -5.27
CA VAL A 88 0.88 1.28 -3.95
C VAL A 88 1.93 1.79 -2.97
N PHE A 89 1.49 2.15 -1.77
CA PHE A 89 2.37 2.45 -0.65
C PHE A 89 1.89 1.74 0.61
N GLU A 90 2.83 1.17 1.36
CA GLU A 90 2.58 0.48 2.62
C GLU A 90 3.64 0.84 3.65
N ALA A 91 3.18 1.08 4.88
CA ALA A 91 4.02 1.15 6.07
C ALA A 91 3.29 0.40 7.18
N LEU A 92 3.71 -0.84 7.49
CA LEU A 92 2.95 -1.75 8.36
C LEU A 92 3.50 -1.85 9.80
N ASP A 93 4.68 -1.29 10.06
CA ASP A 93 5.40 -1.40 11.34
C ASP A 93 5.62 -0.03 12.01
N LEU A 94 4.62 0.83 11.98
CA LEU A 94 4.64 2.11 12.68
C LEU A 94 4.42 1.90 14.18
N LYS A 95 4.96 2.80 14.99
CA LYS A 95 4.64 2.83 16.42
C LYS A 95 3.21 3.30 16.60
N ASP A 96 2.43 2.58 17.41
CA ASP A 96 1.07 3.00 17.76
C ASP A 96 1.04 4.47 18.22
N GLY A 97 0.22 5.27 17.55
CA GLY A 97 0.10 6.69 17.81
C GLY A 97 -0.49 7.44 16.63
N GLN A 98 -0.48 8.77 16.72
CA GLN A 98 -0.96 9.64 15.65
C GLN A 98 0.10 9.79 14.55
N HIS A 99 -0.34 9.67 13.31
CA HIS A 99 0.45 9.83 12.09
C HIS A 99 -0.22 10.80 11.12
N ASN A 100 0.61 11.47 10.31
CA ASN A 100 0.14 12.34 9.23
C ASN A 100 0.63 11.81 7.90
N PHE A 101 -0.31 11.59 6.98
CA PHE A 101 -0.07 11.04 5.67
C PHE A 101 -0.50 12.03 4.57
N THR A 102 0.30 12.17 3.52
CA THR A 102 -0.03 12.91 2.30
C THR A 102 0.34 12.08 1.09
N TYR A 103 -0.58 11.91 0.15
CA TYR A 103 -0.28 11.32 -1.16
C TYR A 103 -0.17 12.41 -2.22
N GLY A 104 0.94 12.45 -2.95
CA GLY A 104 1.18 13.33 -4.09
C GLY A 104 1.36 12.52 -5.36
N ILE A 105 0.68 12.93 -6.44
CA ILE A 105 0.74 12.20 -7.72
C ILE A 105 1.93 12.63 -8.61
N GLY A 106 2.54 13.77 -8.33
CA GLY A 106 3.68 14.29 -9.09
C GLY A 106 3.33 14.77 -10.51
N GLU A 107 4.21 14.54 -11.48
CA GLU A 107 3.98 14.85 -12.88
C GLU A 107 2.93 13.92 -13.49
N VAL A 108 1.72 14.44 -13.60
CA VAL A 108 0.58 13.71 -14.15
C VAL A 108 0.72 13.52 -15.66
N SER A 109 1.06 12.30 -16.09
CA SER A 109 0.88 11.84 -17.48
C SER A 109 -0.33 10.91 -17.65
N THR A 110 -0.91 10.46 -16.54
CA THR A 110 -2.00 9.48 -16.46
C THR A 110 -3.03 9.90 -15.41
N THR A 111 -4.25 9.36 -15.51
CA THR A 111 -5.33 9.66 -14.54
C THR A 111 -5.22 8.72 -13.34
N PRO A 112 -4.98 9.22 -12.12
CA PRO A 112 -5.01 8.40 -10.91
C PRO A 112 -6.44 8.12 -10.47
N VAL A 113 -6.61 7.03 -9.73
CA VAL A 113 -7.85 6.69 -9.04
C VAL A 113 -7.53 6.49 -7.56
N PHE A 114 -8.37 6.99 -6.68
CA PHE A 114 -8.31 6.71 -5.25
C PHE A 114 -9.69 6.26 -4.79
N ASP A 115 -9.75 5.06 -4.22
CA ASP A 115 -10.98 4.39 -3.81
C ASP A 115 -11.05 4.27 -2.29
N TYR A 116 -9.98 3.78 -1.67
CA TYR A 116 -9.86 3.73 -0.22
C TYR A 116 -8.40 3.64 0.21
N LEU A 117 -8.18 3.85 1.51
CA LEU A 117 -6.98 3.43 2.22
C LEU A 117 -7.35 2.57 3.41
N THR A 118 -6.37 1.85 3.93
CA THR A 118 -6.53 1.03 5.13
C THR A 118 -5.50 1.39 6.18
N VAL A 119 -5.89 1.31 7.44
CA VAL A 119 -5.04 1.57 8.60
C VAL A 119 -5.00 0.32 9.46
N ALA A 120 -3.81 -0.17 9.78
CA ALA A 120 -3.64 -1.20 10.80
C ALA A 120 -3.94 -0.55 12.17
N ALA A 121 -5.02 -0.98 12.80
CA ALA A 121 -5.50 -0.40 14.04
C ALA A 121 -4.59 -0.82 15.20
N GLY A 122 -4.11 0.17 15.94
CA GLY A 122 -3.39 -0.01 17.18
C GLY A 122 -4.29 0.29 18.39
N PRO A 123 -3.79 0.08 19.62
CA PRO A 123 -4.53 0.41 20.83
C PRO A 123 -5.02 1.86 20.93
N SER A 124 -4.35 2.80 20.25
CA SER A 124 -4.74 4.21 20.19
C SER A 124 -5.78 4.55 19.12
N THR A 125 -6.08 3.63 18.20
CA THR A 125 -7.02 3.86 17.10
C THR A 125 -8.46 3.95 17.61
N PRO A 126 -9.17 5.06 17.37
CA PRO A 126 -10.59 5.17 17.70
C PRO A 126 -11.43 4.37 16.70
N LEU A 127 -12.19 3.39 17.19
CA LEU A 127 -12.94 2.45 16.35
C LEU A 127 -14.45 2.64 16.35
N ASN A 128 -15.02 3.33 17.33
CA ASN A 128 -16.47 3.39 17.47
C ASN A 128 -17.11 4.11 16.28
N GLY A 129 -18.05 3.43 15.60
CA GLY A 129 -18.69 3.91 14.39
C GLY A 129 -17.78 3.91 13.15
N ARG A 130 -16.59 3.32 13.22
CA ARG A 130 -15.68 3.17 12.08
C ARG A 130 -15.79 1.78 11.46
N THR A 131 -15.51 1.68 10.16
CA THR A 131 -15.58 0.42 9.40
C THR A 131 -14.31 -0.40 9.55
N LEU A 132 -14.40 -1.57 10.14
CA LEU A 132 -13.33 -2.57 10.12
C LEU A 132 -13.57 -3.56 8.98
N ILE A 133 -12.49 -4.16 8.48
CA ILE A 133 -12.53 -5.26 7.50
C ILE A 133 -11.75 -6.47 8.05
N ALA A 134 -12.29 -7.65 7.77
CA ALA A 134 -11.60 -8.93 7.89
C ALA A 134 -11.38 -9.46 6.47
N ASP A 135 -10.12 -9.47 6.05
CA ASP A 135 -9.66 -9.99 4.75
C ASP A 135 -10.00 -11.48 4.61
N ASP A 136 -10.19 -12.00 3.40
CA ASP A 136 -10.49 -13.42 3.17
C ASP A 136 -9.42 -14.36 3.74
N THR A 137 -8.20 -13.87 3.93
CA THR A 137 -7.10 -14.64 4.54
C THR A 137 -6.97 -14.45 6.06
N ASP A 138 -7.86 -13.68 6.69
CA ASP A 138 -7.87 -13.45 8.13
C ASP A 138 -8.26 -14.73 8.91
N GLU A 139 -7.45 -15.11 9.90
CA GLU A 139 -7.65 -16.31 10.72
C GLU A 139 -8.98 -16.29 11.53
N SER A 140 -9.62 -15.12 11.68
CA SER A 140 -10.94 -14.99 12.32
C SER A 140 -12.11 -15.43 11.43
N ILE A 141 -11.88 -15.64 10.12
CA ILE A 141 -12.88 -16.17 9.21
C ILE A 141 -12.71 -17.69 9.12
N ASN A 142 -13.73 -18.41 9.58
CA ASN A 142 -13.72 -19.87 9.58
C ASN A 142 -14.41 -20.42 8.32
N TYR A 143 -13.63 -20.91 7.38
CA TYR A 143 -14.10 -21.56 6.16
C TYR A 143 -14.31 -23.07 6.38
N ILE A 144 -15.52 -23.57 6.12
CA ILE A 144 -15.91 -24.96 6.29
C ILE A 144 -16.37 -25.53 4.94
N GLY A 145 -15.70 -26.59 4.47
CA GLY A 145 -16.01 -27.25 3.21
C GLY A 145 -14.82 -27.29 2.26
N SER A 146 -15.06 -27.02 0.98
CA SER A 146 -14.06 -27.13 -0.10
C SER A 146 -13.54 -25.75 -0.58
N TRP A 147 -13.49 -24.77 0.32
CA TRP A 147 -12.97 -23.43 0.02
C TRP A 147 -11.50 -23.48 -0.39
N THR A 148 -11.11 -22.60 -1.32
CA THR A 148 -9.73 -22.49 -1.82
C THR A 148 -9.36 -21.06 -2.15
N THR A 149 -8.10 -20.68 -1.95
CA THR A 149 -7.55 -19.41 -2.44
C THR A 149 -7.20 -19.45 -3.93
N GLU A 150 -7.25 -20.63 -4.55
CA GLU A 150 -7.02 -20.77 -5.98
C GLU A 150 -8.22 -20.24 -6.76
N SER A 151 -7.98 -19.23 -7.60
CA SER A 151 -9.02 -18.71 -8.45
C SER A 151 -9.50 -19.79 -9.45
N PRO A 152 -10.81 -19.89 -9.72
CA PRO A 152 -11.37 -20.87 -10.67
C PRO A 152 -10.84 -20.70 -12.11
N ARG A 153 -10.27 -19.52 -12.43
CA ARG A 153 -9.67 -19.18 -13.73
C ARG A 153 -8.72 -18.00 -13.56
N PRO A 154 -7.83 -17.72 -14.53
CA PRO A 154 -7.07 -16.48 -14.52
C PRO A 154 -8.01 -15.26 -14.47
N LEU A 155 -7.84 -14.41 -13.46
CA LEU A 155 -8.56 -13.15 -13.32
C LEU A 155 -7.71 -12.01 -13.86
N THR A 156 -8.31 -11.19 -14.71
CA THR A 156 -7.70 -9.98 -15.23
C THR A 156 -8.61 -8.82 -14.89
N PHE A 157 -8.12 -7.91 -14.07
CA PHE A 157 -8.83 -6.70 -13.71
C PHE A 157 -8.32 -5.52 -14.54
N ASP A 158 -9.11 -4.45 -14.62
CA ASP A 158 -8.57 -3.20 -15.14
C ASP A 158 -7.62 -2.57 -14.11
N TYR A 159 -6.93 -1.50 -14.48
CA TYR A 159 -5.94 -0.88 -13.60
C TYR A 159 -6.55 -0.36 -12.29
N SER A 160 -7.84 -0.03 -12.28
CA SER A 160 -8.56 0.62 -11.21
C SER A 160 -9.43 -0.31 -10.37
N THR A 161 -9.54 -1.57 -10.75
CA THR A 161 -10.31 -2.61 -10.06
C THR A 161 -9.34 -3.68 -9.59
N ALA A 162 -9.49 -4.13 -8.34
CA ALA A 162 -8.70 -5.23 -7.80
C ALA A 162 -9.37 -5.82 -6.56
N LEU A 163 -8.97 -7.03 -6.22
CA LEU A 163 -9.29 -7.62 -4.93
C LEU A 163 -8.50 -6.91 -3.83
N TYR A 164 -9.05 -6.87 -2.63
CA TYR A 164 -8.25 -6.47 -1.48
C TYR A 164 -7.14 -7.49 -1.28
N ARG A 165 -5.92 -6.98 -1.05
CA ARG A 165 -4.68 -7.77 -0.95
C ARG A 165 -4.42 -8.75 -2.11
N ASP A 166 -5.10 -8.56 -3.24
CA ASP A 166 -5.05 -9.41 -4.42
C ASP A 166 -5.42 -10.89 -4.13
N THR A 167 -6.29 -11.14 -3.13
CA THR A 167 -6.76 -12.47 -2.69
C THR A 167 -8.28 -12.59 -2.68
N ALA A 168 -8.77 -13.83 -2.75
CA ALA A 168 -10.16 -14.18 -2.50
C ALA A 168 -10.25 -15.68 -2.18
N HIS A 169 -11.20 -16.06 -1.32
CA HIS A 169 -11.54 -17.46 -1.02
C HIS A 169 -12.76 -17.89 -1.81
N TRP A 170 -12.60 -18.95 -2.59
CA TRP A 170 -13.55 -19.43 -3.58
C TRP A 170 -14.21 -20.73 -3.17
N SER A 171 -15.49 -20.89 -3.51
CA SER A 171 -16.18 -22.17 -3.51
C SER A 171 -17.11 -22.32 -4.72
N SER A 172 -17.27 -23.57 -5.15
CA SER A 172 -18.22 -24.03 -6.17
C SER A 172 -19.15 -25.12 -5.64
N THR A 173 -19.21 -25.30 -4.31
CA THR A 173 -19.84 -26.46 -3.67
C THR A 173 -21.00 -26.03 -2.79
N ILE A 174 -22.20 -26.52 -3.13
CA ILE A 174 -23.40 -26.33 -2.29
C ILE A 174 -23.14 -26.94 -0.90
N GLY A 175 -23.44 -26.18 0.15
CA GLY A 175 -23.24 -26.55 1.54
C GLY A 175 -21.95 -26.01 2.16
N ASP A 176 -21.00 -25.52 1.34
CA ASP A 176 -19.82 -24.83 1.86
C ASP A 176 -20.25 -23.58 2.64
N THR A 177 -19.59 -23.37 3.78
CA THR A 177 -20.02 -22.41 4.79
C THR A 177 -18.85 -21.54 5.25
N VAL A 178 -19.13 -20.29 5.62
CA VAL A 178 -18.22 -19.38 6.31
C VAL A 178 -18.86 -18.95 7.62
N GLU A 179 -18.10 -18.96 8.70
CA GLU A 179 -18.50 -18.41 9.99
C GLU A 179 -17.57 -17.26 10.38
N PHE A 180 -18.16 -16.15 10.83
CA PHE A 180 -17.44 -14.96 11.26
C PHE A 180 -18.13 -14.31 12.47
N GLN A 181 -17.36 -13.98 13.50
CA GLN A 181 -17.83 -13.32 14.71
C GLN A 181 -17.27 -11.89 14.77
N PHE A 182 -18.12 -10.92 15.07
CA PHE A 182 -17.73 -9.51 15.10
C PHE A 182 -18.44 -8.76 16.22
N THR A 183 -17.88 -7.61 16.62
CA THR A 183 -18.52 -6.68 17.56
C THR A 183 -18.79 -5.37 16.84
N GLY A 184 -20.04 -5.14 16.46
CA GLY A 184 -20.39 -4.05 15.55
C GLY A 184 -21.87 -3.66 15.58
N SER A 185 -22.25 -2.80 14.65
CA SER A 185 -23.64 -2.37 14.42
C SER A 185 -24.11 -2.57 12.98
N SER A 186 -23.26 -3.11 12.11
CA SER A 186 -23.61 -3.51 10.75
C SER A 186 -22.60 -4.52 10.23
N VAL A 187 -22.94 -5.26 9.19
CA VAL A 187 -22.01 -6.16 8.49
C VAL A 187 -22.34 -6.23 7.01
N ALA A 188 -21.32 -6.37 6.17
CA ALA A 188 -21.44 -6.58 4.74
C ALA A 188 -20.40 -7.58 4.23
N VAL A 189 -20.79 -8.42 3.27
CA VAL A 189 -19.93 -9.42 2.63
C VAL A 189 -19.61 -8.97 1.22
N TYR A 190 -18.31 -8.82 0.93
CA TYR A 190 -17.83 -8.39 -0.38
C TYR A 190 -17.05 -9.50 -1.08
N GLY A 191 -17.11 -9.49 -2.40
CA GLY A 191 -16.29 -10.36 -3.22
C GLY A 191 -16.65 -10.28 -4.69
N LEU A 192 -16.66 -11.43 -5.35
CA LEU A 192 -16.95 -11.56 -6.77
C LEU A 192 -17.41 -12.97 -7.12
N ALA A 193 -18.04 -13.11 -8.26
CA ALA A 193 -18.46 -14.41 -8.76
C ALA A 193 -17.98 -14.64 -10.18
N ALA A 194 -17.78 -15.90 -10.53
CA ALA A 194 -17.30 -16.32 -11.84
C ALA A 194 -18.31 -17.20 -12.56
N ASN A 195 -18.35 -17.06 -13.87
CA ASN A 195 -19.27 -17.74 -14.79
C ASN A 195 -20.75 -17.48 -14.45
N ILE A 196 -21.09 -16.28 -14.01
CA ILE A 196 -22.45 -15.93 -13.50
C ILE A 196 -23.57 -16.14 -14.53
N THR A 197 -23.26 -16.24 -15.82
CA THR A 197 -24.23 -16.52 -16.90
C THR A 197 -24.61 -18.00 -17.00
N SER A 198 -23.93 -18.90 -16.29
CA SER A 198 -24.14 -20.36 -16.38
C SER A 198 -25.30 -20.87 -15.50
N GLY A 199 -25.88 -20.03 -14.63
CA GLY A 199 -26.90 -20.45 -13.68
C GLY A 199 -27.07 -19.43 -12.54
N ASN A 200 -27.88 -19.79 -11.54
CA ASN A 200 -28.02 -18.98 -10.34
C ASN A 200 -26.93 -19.33 -9.33
N ILE A 201 -26.47 -18.30 -8.62
CA ILE A 201 -25.64 -18.44 -7.43
C ILE A 201 -26.42 -17.82 -6.27
N THR A 202 -26.72 -18.63 -5.25
CA THR A 202 -27.54 -18.23 -4.10
C THR A 202 -26.85 -18.65 -2.81
N ALA A 203 -26.73 -17.71 -1.87
CA ALA A 203 -26.24 -17.97 -0.52
C ALA A 203 -27.29 -17.58 0.53
N SER A 204 -27.27 -18.29 1.66
CA SER A 204 -28.00 -17.91 2.86
C SER A 204 -27.06 -17.24 3.85
N TYR A 205 -27.54 -16.20 4.51
CA TYR A 205 -26.85 -15.39 5.49
C TYR A 205 -27.63 -15.48 6.80
N THR A 206 -27.06 -16.13 7.79
CA THR A 206 -27.67 -16.28 9.12
C THR A 206 -26.97 -15.35 10.09
N LEU A 207 -27.69 -14.34 10.58
CA LEU A 207 -27.23 -13.40 11.60
C LEU A 207 -27.95 -13.71 12.91
N ASP A 208 -27.19 -14.08 13.94
CA ASP A 208 -27.71 -14.38 15.27
C ASP A 208 -28.92 -15.35 15.27
N GLY A 209 -28.87 -16.34 14.37
CA GLY A 209 -29.93 -17.35 14.20
C GLY A 209 -31.06 -16.94 13.24
N VAL A 210 -31.05 -15.73 12.67
CA VAL A 210 -32.03 -15.27 11.68
C VAL A 210 -31.44 -15.38 10.27
N THR A 211 -32.04 -16.24 9.44
CA THR A 211 -31.54 -16.52 8.09
C THR A 211 -32.27 -15.72 7.02
N THR A 212 -31.51 -15.13 6.10
CA THR A 212 -31.99 -14.54 4.84
C THR A 212 -31.27 -15.20 3.67
N THR A 213 -31.98 -15.54 2.61
CA THR A 213 -31.38 -16.13 1.39
C THR A 213 -31.40 -15.11 0.26
N GLN A 214 -30.26 -14.91 -0.39
CA GLN A 214 -30.12 -13.95 -1.49
C GLN A 214 -29.31 -14.56 -2.63
N GLY A 215 -29.75 -14.30 -3.86
CA GLY A 215 -28.93 -14.50 -5.04
C GLY A 215 -27.90 -13.37 -5.17
N ILE A 216 -26.98 -13.51 -6.11
CA ILE A 216 -26.06 -12.42 -6.47
C ILE A 216 -26.86 -11.17 -6.90
N PRO A 217 -26.45 -9.95 -6.49
CA PRO A 217 -27.13 -8.72 -6.85
C PRO A 217 -27.34 -8.55 -8.37
N ARG A 218 -28.50 -8.00 -8.75
CA ARG A 218 -28.78 -7.68 -10.15
C ARG A 218 -27.80 -6.64 -10.67
N GLY A 219 -27.27 -6.87 -11.87
CA GLY A 219 -26.28 -5.97 -12.49
C GLY A 219 -24.83 -6.30 -12.14
N THR A 220 -24.58 -7.36 -11.34
CA THR A 220 -23.23 -7.88 -11.12
C THR A 220 -22.60 -8.28 -12.44
N PHE A 221 -21.35 -7.86 -12.65
CA PHE A 221 -20.55 -8.24 -13.79
C PHE A 221 -19.70 -9.48 -13.48
N ASP A 222 -19.49 -10.32 -14.49
CA ASP A 222 -18.74 -11.57 -14.31
C ASP A 222 -17.29 -11.28 -13.91
N SER A 223 -16.86 -11.82 -12.77
CA SER A 223 -15.51 -11.66 -12.21
C SER A 223 -15.06 -10.23 -11.96
N VAL A 224 -16.00 -9.30 -11.74
CA VAL A 224 -15.66 -7.96 -11.25
C VAL A 224 -15.65 -7.97 -9.72
N PRO A 225 -14.52 -7.60 -9.07
CA PRO A 225 -14.38 -7.46 -7.62
C PRO A 225 -15.40 -6.52 -6.96
N MET A 226 -15.37 -6.49 -5.63
CA MET A 226 -16.10 -5.52 -4.79
C MET A 226 -17.63 -5.59 -4.92
N THR A 227 -18.18 -6.74 -5.32
CA THR A 227 -19.61 -6.99 -5.30
C THR A 227 -20.09 -7.17 -3.86
N GLU A 228 -21.00 -6.32 -3.40
CA GLU A 228 -21.67 -6.45 -2.10
C GLU A 228 -22.76 -7.53 -2.18
N PHE A 229 -22.46 -8.74 -1.74
CA PHE A 229 -23.42 -9.84 -1.79
C PHE A 229 -24.50 -9.76 -0.71
N PHE A 230 -24.18 -9.10 0.41
CA PHE A 230 -25.05 -9.00 1.56
C PHE A 230 -24.68 -7.80 2.41
N ARG A 231 -25.70 -7.16 3.00
CA ARG A 231 -25.56 -6.15 4.05
C ARG A 231 -26.72 -6.26 5.06
N ALA A 232 -26.42 -6.01 6.33
CA ALA A 232 -27.41 -5.83 7.37
C ALA A 232 -27.00 -4.76 8.38
N GLU A 233 -27.99 -4.01 8.87
CA GLU A 233 -27.88 -3.09 10.00
C GLU A 233 -28.36 -3.78 11.28
N LEU A 234 -27.65 -3.58 12.38
CA LEU A 234 -27.81 -4.31 13.64
C LEU A 234 -27.79 -3.35 14.83
N GLN A 235 -28.24 -3.83 15.99
CA GLN A 235 -27.99 -3.10 17.23
C GLN A 235 -26.52 -3.24 17.62
N PRO A 236 -25.87 -2.21 18.17
CA PRO A 236 -24.48 -2.33 18.64
C PRO A 236 -24.29 -3.51 19.60
N GLY A 237 -23.42 -4.45 19.25
CA GLY A 237 -23.17 -5.63 20.09
C GLY A 237 -22.26 -6.66 19.44
N ALA A 238 -22.14 -7.82 20.08
CA ALA A 238 -21.47 -8.99 19.53
C ALA A 238 -22.46 -9.80 18.67
N HIS A 239 -22.00 -10.24 17.50
CA HIS A 239 -22.81 -10.91 16.49
C HIS A 239 -22.06 -12.07 15.86
N THR A 240 -22.82 -13.02 15.30
CA THR A 240 -22.29 -14.11 14.49
C THR A 240 -22.97 -14.13 13.13
N LEU A 241 -22.16 -14.07 12.07
CA LEU A 241 -22.57 -14.25 10.68
C LEU A 241 -22.17 -15.66 10.21
N ILE A 242 -23.13 -16.37 9.62
CA ILE A 242 -22.89 -17.62 8.90
C ILE A 242 -23.34 -17.43 7.45
N VAL A 243 -22.44 -17.61 6.49
CA VAL A 243 -22.74 -17.62 5.06
C VAL A 243 -22.73 -19.06 4.57
N ASN A 244 -23.78 -19.53 3.93
CA ASN A 244 -23.86 -20.89 3.39
C ASN A 244 -24.28 -20.87 1.92
N LEU A 245 -23.51 -21.51 1.05
CA LEU A 245 -23.80 -21.57 -0.38
C LEU A 245 -24.92 -22.60 -0.64
N THR A 246 -26.08 -22.12 -1.09
CA THR A 246 -27.31 -22.94 -1.21
C THR A 246 -27.63 -23.38 -2.64
N GLU A 247 -27.12 -22.64 -3.64
CA GLU A 247 -27.31 -22.93 -5.06
C GLU A 247 -26.10 -22.43 -5.82
N ILE A 248 -25.48 -23.29 -6.64
CA ILE A 248 -24.41 -22.91 -7.57
C ILE A 248 -24.29 -23.99 -8.65
N ALA A 249 -24.14 -23.60 -9.93
CA ALA A 249 -23.88 -24.56 -11.00
C ALA A 249 -22.39 -24.98 -11.01
N SER A 250 -22.08 -26.16 -11.55
CA SER A 250 -20.72 -26.75 -11.45
C SER A 250 -19.60 -25.96 -12.14
N SER A 251 -19.93 -25.08 -13.09
CA SER A 251 -18.95 -24.18 -13.72
C SER A 251 -18.81 -22.85 -12.99
N GLN A 252 -19.69 -22.53 -12.04
CA GLN A 252 -19.73 -21.25 -11.34
C GLN A 252 -18.85 -21.28 -10.11
N ALA A 253 -18.40 -20.11 -9.67
CA ALA A 253 -17.69 -19.97 -8.40
C ALA A 253 -18.14 -18.70 -7.68
N PHE A 254 -18.20 -18.79 -6.35
CA PHE A 254 -18.48 -17.71 -5.43
C PHE A 254 -17.20 -17.40 -4.65
N GLY A 255 -16.68 -16.18 -4.78
CA GLY A 255 -15.45 -15.73 -4.12
C GLY A 255 -15.74 -14.66 -3.09
N ILE A 256 -15.28 -14.85 -1.85
CA ILE A 256 -15.28 -13.83 -0.80
C ILE A 256 -13.91 -13.14 -0.81
N ASP A 257 -13.91 -11.82 -0.83
CA ASP A 257 -12.72 -10.96 -0.78
C ASP A 257 -12.53 -10.44 0.66
N PHE A 258 -13.58 -9.87 1.26
CA PHE A 258 -13.56 -9.57 2.69
C PHE A 258 -14.95 -9.37 3.29
N ILE A 259 -15.00 -9.32 4.62
CA ILE A 259 -16.19 -8.95 5.39
C ILE A 259 -15.93 -7.60 6.07
N ALA A 260 -16.83 -6.63 5.87
CA ALA A 260 -16.77 -5.32 6.51
C ALA A 260 -17.83 -5.20 7.60
N TYR A 261 -17.53 -4.47 8.68
CA TYR A 261 -18.48 -4.20 9.75
C TYR A 261 -18.18 -2.86 10.44
N ASN A 262 -19.22 -2.13 10.84
CA ASN A 262 -19.03 -0.93 11.66
C ASN A 262 -18.81 -1.33 13.11
N SER A 263 -17.67 -1.01 13.69
CA SER A 263 -17.32 -1.33 15.07
C SER A 263 -18.20 -0.57 16.07
N SER A 264 -18.64 -1.26 17.11
CA SER A 264 -19.38 -0.70 18.24
C SER A 264 -18.53 -0.51 19.51
N VAL A 265 -17.21 -0.72 19.40
CA VAL A 265 -16.24 -0.52 20.49
C VAL A 265 -15.28 0.61 20.19
N ASP A 266 -14.71 1.21 21.24
CA ASP A 266 -13.83 2.37 21.11
C ASP A 266 -12.40 2.01 20.64
N SER A 267 -11.93 0.79 20.90
CA SER A 267 -10.54 0.37 20.65
C SER A 267 -10.44 -1.15 20.46
N ILE A 268 -9.39 -1.62 19.76
CA ILE A 268 -9.10 -3.05 19.55
C ILE A 268 -8.99 -3.85 20.85
N ARG A 269 -8.71 -3.17 21.98
CA ARG A 269 -8.62 -3.81 23.31
C ARG A 269 -9.90 -4.51 23.75
N SER A 270 -11.03 -4.13 23.16
CA SER A 270 -12.34 -4.70 23.44
C SER A 270 -12.79 -5.73 22.41
N LEU A 271 -12.00 -5.96 21.35
CA LEU A 271 -12.34 -6.91 20.30
C LEU A 271 -11.87 -8.32 20.68
N PRO A 272 -12.68 -9.37 20.38
CA PRO A 272 -12.22 -10.75 20.45
C PRO A 272 -10.98 -10.95 19.57
N GLY A 273 -10.02 -11.78 20.00
CA GLY A 273 -8.79 -12.06 19.23
C GLY A 273 -7.62 -11.11 19.50
N PHE A 274 -7.83 -10.02 20.26
CA PHE A 274 -6.75 -9.15 20.69
C PHE A 274 -6.01 -9.72 21.93
N ASP A 275 -4.78 -10.20 21.73
CA ASP A 275 -3.89 -10.63 22.81
C ASP A 275 -2.85 -9.56 23.16
N LEU A 276 -2.86 -9.07 24.41
CA LEU A 276 -1.88 -8.12 24.96
C LEU A 276 -0.44 -8.68 25.07
N ALA A 277 -0.21 -9.93 24.66
CA ALA A 277 1.01 -10.68 24.94
C ALA A 277 2.28 -10.18 24.22
N ALA A 278 2.16 -9.26 23.24
CA ALA A 278 3.33 -8.64 22.60
C ALA A 278 3.92 -7.46 23.41
N GLY A 279 3.24 -6.96 24.45
CA GLY A 279 3.56 -5.69 25.10
C GLY A 279 4.22 -5.74 26.48
N ASN A 280 4.30 -6.90 27.15
CA ASN A 280 4.78 -7.00 28.53
C ASN A 280 5.73 -8.19 28.74
N ALA A 281 6.98 -8.05 28.30
CA ALA A 281 8.08 -8.74 28.97
C ALA A 281 8.27 -8.05 30.34
N ALA A 282 7.62 -8.63 31.35
CA ALA A 282 7.62 -8.17 32.72
C ALA A 282 9.04 -7.89 33.25
N THR A 283 9.18 -6.72 33.87
CA THR A 283 10.20 -6.36 34.85
C THR A 283 10.25 -7.41 35.96
N LYS A 284 11.14 -8.39 35.82
CA LYS A 284 11.56 -9.23 36.95
C LYS A 284 12.55 -8.41 37.77
N SER A 285 12.11 -7.96 38.94
CA SER A 285 13.02 -7.53 40.00
C SER A 285 13.86 -8.72 40.43
N GLU A 286 15.16 -8.66 40.21
CA GLU A 286 16.12 -9.56 40.85
C GLU A 286 17.26 -8.70 41.41
N SER A 287 17.44 -8.85 42.72
CA SER A 287 18.40 -8.16 43.56
C SER A 287 19.84 -8.45 43.15
N ASP A 288 20.65 -7.40 43.17
CA ASP A 288 22.11 -7.33 43.29
C ASP A 288 22.87 -8.67 43.43
N ARG A 289 23.63 -9.05 42.39
CA ARG A 289 25.01 -9.52 42.55
C ARG A 289 25.88 -9.09 41.37
N ALA A 290 27.00 -8.46 41.73
CA ALA A 290 28.06 -7.97 40.87
C ALA A 290 28.78 -9.06 40.07
N GLY A 291 29.24 -8.74 38.86
CA GLY A 291 30.20 -9.57 38.12
C GLY A 291 30.32 -9.28 36.62
N SER A 292 31.03 -8.22 36.26
CA SER A 292 31.94 -8.09 35.08
C SER A 292 31.63 -8.88 33.79
N SER A 293 31.31 -8.16 32.70
CA SER A 293 32.23 -8.01 31.53
C SER A 293 31.61 -7.11 30.46
N ASN A 294 32.19 -5.92 30.25
CA ASN A 294 31.99 -5.13 29.04
C ASN A 294 32.71 -5.79 27.87
N SER A 295 32.03 -6.18 26.81
CA SER A 295 32.59 -6.16 25.45
C SER A 295 31.52 -6.38 24.37
N GLN A 296 31.68 -5.66 23.25
CA GLN A 296 31.05 -5.88 21.94
C GLN A 296 29.65 -5.31 21.66
N LYS A 297 29.49 -3.97 21.75
CA LYS A 297 28.49 -3.24 20.91
C LYS A 297 28.99 -1.95 20.25
N TYR A 298 30.30 -1.69 20.21
CA TYR A 298 30.86 -0.50 19.53
C TYR A 298 31.89 -0.81 18.42
N ALA A 299 31.97 -2.06 17.95
CA ALA A 299 32.96 -2.46 16.94
C ALA A 299 32.52 -2.28 15.48
N ILE A 300 31.29 -1.83 15.21
CA ILE A 300 30.77 -1.70 13.82
C ILE A 300 30.58 -0.23 13.39
N LEU A 301 30.39 0.71 14.33
CA LEU A 301 30.20 2.12 13.98
C LEU A 301 31.52 2.89 13.75
N GLY A 302 32.67 2.35 14.16
CA GLY A 302 33.99 2.96 13.97
C GLY A 302 34.67 2.65 12.62
N GLY A 303 34.25 1.59 11.93
CA GLY A 303 34.92 1.12 10.71
C GLY A 303 34.54 1.91 9.44
N VAL A 304 33.27 2.31 9.33
CA VAL A 304 32.75 2.93 8.10
C VAL A 304 33.21 4.39 7.95
N LEU A 305 33.26 5.15 9.04
CA LEU A 305 33.77 6.53 9.03
C LEU A 305 35.29 6.58 8.81
N GLY A 306 36.03 5.59 9.31
CA GLY A 306 37.47 5.46 9.07
C GLY A 306 37.81 5.10 7.61
N ALA A 307 37.04 4.20 7.00
CA ALA A 307 37.27 3.79 5.61
C ALA A 307 36.98 4.91 4.61
N VAL A 308 35.90 5.69 4.81
CA VAL A 308 35.57 6.83 3.94
C VAL A 308 36.63 7.93 4.08
N GLY A 309 37.09 8.22 5.31
CA GLY A 309 38.18 9.18 5.54
C GLY A 309 39.50 8.73 4.90
N PHE A 310 39.84 7.45 5.00
CA PHE A 310 41.07 6.90 4.42
C PHE A 310 41.06 6.92 2.88
N LEU A 311 39.92 6.63 2.24
CA LEU A 311 39.79 6.69 0.78
C LEU A 311 39.88 8.13 0.25
N LEU A 312 39.33 9.11 0.97
CA LEU A 312 39.47 10.52 0.61
C LEU A 312 40.92 11.00 0.74
N LEU A 313 41.63 10.59 1.79
CA LEU A 313 43.05 10.93 1.98
C LEU A 313 43.95 10.25 0.93
N MET A 314 43.67 9.01 0.53
CA MET A 314 44.36 8.35 -0.57
C MET A 314 44.13 9.05 -1.90
N GLY A 315 42.90 9.47 -2.20
CA GLY A 315 42.58 10.25 -3.41
C GLY A 315 43.34 11.58 -3.45
N LEU A 316 43.41 12.29 -2.32
CA LEU A 316 44.15 13.55 -2.21
C LEU A 316 45.67 13.34 -2.37
N ALA A 317 46.23 12.31 -1.74
CA ALA A 317 47.65 11.98 -1.87
C ALA A 317 48.02 11.60 -3.32
N PHE A 318 47.18 10.81 -3.99
CA PHE A 318 47.36 10.45 -5.40
C PHE A 318 47.30 11.70 -6.31
N PHE A 319 46.35 12.60 -6.07
CA PHE A 319 46.24 13.85 -6.82
C PHE A 319 47.49 14.73 -6.67
N ILE A 320 48.00 14.90 -5.43
CA ILE A 320 49.22 15.66 -5.17
C ILE A 320 50.44 15.00 -5.82
N PHE A 321 50.54 13.66 -5.79
CA PHE A 321 51.65 12.93 -6.39
C PHE A 321 51.65 13.08 -7.92
N LYS A 322 50.49 12.99 -8.58
CA LYS A 322 50.34 13.21 -10.02
C LYS A 322 50.69 14.65 -10.43
N ARG A 323 50.37 15.63 -9.57
CA ARG A 323 50.72 17.05 -9.76
C ARG A 323 52.22 17.34 -9.55
N ARG A 324 52.92 16.50 -8.78
CA ARG A 324 54.38 16.60 -8.60
C ARG A 324 55.16 15.96 -9.74
N GLN A 325 54.69 14.84 -10.30
CA GLN A 325 55.35 14.22 -11.47
C GLN A 325 55.29 15.09 -12.72
N SER A 326 54.21 15.84 -12.92
CA SER A 326 54.07 16.80 -14.02
C SER A 326 55.02 18.01 -13.90
N LYS A 327 55.60 18.28 -12.72
CA LYS A 327 56.66 19.28 -12.53
C LYS A 327 58.08 18.69 -12.66
N GLN A 328 58.24 17.37 -12.65
CA GLN A 328 59.54 16.70 -12.84
C GLN A 328 59.81 16.36 -14.32
N ALA A 329 58.78 16.16 -15.14
CA ALA A 329 58.92 16.02 -16.59
C ALA A 329 59.46 17.30 -17.28
N LEU A 330 59.22 18.48 -16.68
CA LEU A 330 59.75 19.77 -17.16
C LEU A 330 61.20 20.06 -16.75
N ARG A 331 61.78 19.31 -15.80
CA ARG A 331 63.20 19.48 -15.39
C ARG A 331 64.15 18.50 -16.08
N LEU A 332 63.64 17.39 -16.62
CA LEU A 332 64.43 16.46 -17.45
C LEU A 332 64.47 16.85 -18.93
N ALA A 333 63.58 17.73 -19.40
CA ALA A 333 63.58 18.26 -20.77
C ALA A 333 64.49 19.49 -20.97
N SER A 334 65.15 19.99 -19.92
CA SER A 334 66.02 21.18 -19.95
C SER A 334 67.52 20.85 -20.09
N SER A 335 67.90 19.57 -20.27
CA SER A 335 69.31 19.12 -20.22
C SER A 335 69.90 18.62 -21.54
N ASN A 336 69.19 18.71 -22.67
CA ASN A 336 69.76 18.48 -24.00
C ASN A 336 69.24 19.62 -24.90
N SER A 337 70.08 20.60 -25.26
CA SER A 337 70.81 20.64 -26.54
C SER A 337 69.85 20.58 -27.75
N SER A 338 69.86 21.44 -28.76
CA SER A 338 70.72 22.54 -29.21
C SER A 338 70.16 22.96 -30.59
N TYR A 339 70.19 24.26 -30.91
CA TYR A 339 70.28 24.87 -32.25
C TYR A 339 69.20 24.62 -33.36
N ASP A 340 68.80 25.76 -33.98
CA ASP A 340 68.24 26.00 -35.34
C ASP A 340 66.85 25.42 -35.72
N ASP A 341 65.96 26.04 -36.49
CA ASP A 341 65.97 27.28 -37.29
C ASP A 341 64.53 27.74 -37.63
N ILE A 342 64.48 28.94 -38.21
CA ILE A 342 63.39 29.84 -38.65
C ILE A 342 62.42 29.29 -39.73
N ALA A 343 61.12 29.69 -39.67
CA ALA A 343 60.26 30.27 -40.74
C ALA A 343 58.75 30.00 -40.45
N GLY A 344 57.87 30.98 -40.21
CA GLY A 344 57.16 31.81 -41.21
C GLY A 344 56.08 30.99 -41.95
N VAL A 345 54.76 31.22 -41.87
CA VAL A 345 53.99 32.39 -42.35
C VAL A 345 52.51 32.25 -41.93
N GLU A 346 51.87 33.41 -41.67
CA GLU A 346 50.45 33.64 -41.29
C GLU A 346 49.42 33.61 -42.46
N LYS A 347 48.13 33.56 -42.06
CA LYS A 347 46.91 34.24 -42.60
C LYS A 347 45.82 33.40 -43.34
N PRO A 348 44.53 33.84 -43.43
CA PRO A 348 43.44 33.77 -42.41
C PRO A 348 42.09 33.19 -42.98
N PRO A 349 40.92 33.26 -42.29
CA PRO A 349 39.80 32.31 -42.46
C PRO A 349 38.67 32.75 -43.41
N GLN A 350 37.82 31.79 -43.80
CA GLN A 350 36.54 32.05 -44.48
C GLN A 350 35.34 31.57 -43.65
N THR A 351 34.35 32.45 -43.55
CA THR A 351 32.98 32.25 -43.05
C THR A 351 32.05 31.82 -44.17
N TYR A 352 31.07 30.95 -43.88
CA TYR A 352 29.87 30.77 -44.73
C TYR A 352 28.60 30.66 -43.87
N ASN A 353 27.63 31.53 -44.17
CA ASN A 353 26.23 31.49 -43.75
C ASN A 353 25.42 30.54 -44.65
N ASN A 354 24.26 30.05 -44.16
CA ASN A 354 22.96 29.99 -44.86
C ASN A 354 21.89 29.39 -43.91
N THR A 355 20.88 30.13 -43.43
CA THR A 355 19.52 30.41 -43.98
C THR A 355 18.58 29.20 -44.18
N LEU A 356 17.46 29.26 -43.43
CA LEU A 356 16.19 28.52 -43.54
C LEU A 356 15.39 28.92 -44.81
N PRO A 357 14.37 28.11 -45.18
CA PRO A 357 13.03 28.70 -45.26
C PRO A 357 11.89 27.79 -44.72
N GLN A 358 10.85 28.46 -44.21
CA GLN A 358 9.49 27.94 -44.07
C GLN A 358 8.67 28.29 -45.31
N ALA A 359 7.80 27.38 -45.74
CA ALA A 359 6.42 27.61 -46.18
C ALA A 359 5.66 26.29 -46.08
#